data_AF-A0A2N2NA04-F1
#
_entry.id   AF-A0A2N2NA04-F1
#
_cell.length_a   1.000
_cell.length_b   1.000
_cell.length_c   1.000
_cell.angle_alpha   90.00
_cell.angle_beta   90.00
_cell.angle_gamma   90.00
#
_symmetry.space_group_name_H-M   'P 1'
#
loop_
_entity.id
_entity.type
_entity.pdbx_description
1 polymer ?
#
loop_
_entity_poly.entity_id
_entity_poly.type
_entity_poly.pdbx_seq_one_letter_code
_entity_poly.pdbx_strand_id
1 'polypeptide(L)'
;MTAAQIAELRRMVAEPTTTTYSDVLLQGFIARYPLMDELQQEPYTWTMVDGVYSQLANTLWIPTYDLNAAAADVWEEKLASLSAVAIDFNADGGNYSDSQAFEHAEKMVKRFRGRRCAKNVAVIKWPKESIALTTQDNHVEFLD
;
A
#
# COMPACT_ATOMS: atom_id res chain seq x y z
N MET A 1 -3.46 15.06 8.58
CA MET A 1 -4.41 14.02 9.03
C MET A 1 -5.55 14.70 9.77
N THR A 2 -6.81 14.37 9.45
CA THR A 2 -7.99 14.98 10.09
C THR A 2 -8.81 13.94 10.86
N ALA A 3 -9.55 14.36 11.88
CA ALA A 3 -10.48 13.49 12.62
C ALA A 3 -11.58 12.90 11.70
N ALA A 4 -11.94 13.63 10.64
CA ALA A 4 -12.87 13.15 9.62
C ALA A 4 -12.34 11.93 8.86
N GLN A 5 -11.04 11.89 8.52
CA GLN A 5 -10.40 10.75 7.86
C GLN A 5 -10.43 9.50 8.75
N ILE A 6 -10.23 9.66 10.07
CA ILE A 6 -10.31 8.55 11.04
C ILE A 6 -11.76 8.03 11.11
N ALA A 7 -12.75 8.93 11.23
CA ALA A 7 -14.15 8.56 11.27
C ALA A 7 -14.62 7.88 9.97
N GLU A 8 -14.10 8.30 8.82
CA GLU A 8 -14.35 7.65 7.53
C GLU A 8 -13.76 6.25 7.49
N LEU A 9 -12.49 6.08 7.87
CA LEU A 9 -11.85 4.76 7.94
C LEU A 9 -12.64 3.81 8.86
N ARG A 10 -13.11 4.29 10.02
CA ARG A 10 -13.96 3.50 10.93
C ARG A 10 -15.23 2.97 10.26
N ARG A 11 -15.89 3.78 9.45
CA ARG A 11 -17.06 3.35 8.67
C ARG A 11 -16.69 2.30 7.61
N MET A 12 -15.53 2.45 6.98
CA MET A 12 -15.04 1.50 5.97
C MET A 12 -14.68 0.13 6.56
N VAL A 13 -14.16 0.10 7.78
CA VAL A 13 -13.74 -1.14 8.46
C VAL A 13 -14.79 -1.71 9.42
N ALA A 14 -15.98 -1.10 9.49
CA ALA A 14 -17.05 -1.47 10.41
C ALA A 14 -16.59 -1.54 11.88
N GLU A 15 -15.80 -0.55 12.33
CA GLU A 15 -15.33 -0.42 13.71
C GLU A 15 -16.02 0.75 14.43
N PRO A 16 -17.21 0.51 15.04
CA PRO A 16 -17.97 1.57 15.70
C PRO A 16 -17.36 2.02 17.04
N THR A 17 -16.46 1.21 17.63
CA THR A 17 -15.86 1.50 18.94
C THR A 17 -14.34 1.68 18.84
N THR A 18 -13.76 2.29 19.87
CA THR A 18 -12.31 2.54 19.97
C THR A 18 -11.56 1.43 20.72
N THR A 19 -12.23 0.33 21.07
CA THR A 19 -11.69 -0.71 21.96
C THR A 19 -10.57 -1.50 21.31
N THR A 20 -10.80 -2.02 20.10
CA THR A 20 -9.81 -2.84 19.37
C THR A 20 -8.86 -1.96 18.58
N TYR A 21 -9.43 -1.02 17.80
CA TYR A 21 -8.68 -0.06 17.01
C TYR A 21 -8.87 1.32 17.60
N SER A 22 -7.88 1.80 18.36
CA SER A 22 -7.87 3.17 18.88
C SER A 22 -7.62 4.19 17.75
N ASP A 23 -7.95 5.45 17.98
CA ASP A 23 -7.72 6.51 16.98
C ASP A 23 -6.23 6.66 16.64
N VAL A 24 -5.35 6.43 17.62
CA VAL A 24 -3.89 6.44 17.43
C VAL A 24 -3.44 5.32 16.50
N LEU A 25 -4.00 4.11 16.66
CA LEU A 25 -3.69 2.99 15.77
C LEU A 25 -4.18 3.28 14.35
N LEU A 26 -5.44 3.71 14.19
CA LEU A 26 -6.01 4.06 12.89
C LEU A 26 -5.24 5.20 12.21
N GLN A 27 -4.80 6.20 12.97
CA GLN A 27 -3.90 7.23 12.47
C GLN A 27 -2.59 6.63 11.93
N GLY A 28 -2.02 5.64 12.64
CA GLY A 28 -0.87 4.88 12.17
C GLY A 28 -1.12 4.17 10.84
N PHE A 29 -2.29 3.51 10.67
CA PHE A 29 -2.66 2.88 9.39
C PHE A 29 -2.75 3.88 8.24
N ILE A 30 -3.40 5.03 8.47
CA ILE A 30 -3.56 6.05 7.41
C ILE A 30 -2.21 6.69 7.06
N ALA A 31 -1.37 6.97 8.06
CA ALA A 31 -0.10 7.65 7.86
C ALA A 31 0.91 6.86 6.99
N ARG A 32 0.72 5.54 6.85
CA ARG A 32 1.53 4.69 5.96
C ARG A 32 1.28 4.92 4.48
N TYR A 33 0.15 5.54 4.13
CA TYR A 33 -0.26 5.69 2.74
C TYR A 33 -0.47 7.16 2.34
N PRO A 34 0.57 8.01 2.42
CA PRO A 34 0.46 9.37 1.92
C PRO A 34 0.36 9.36 0.38
N LEU A 35 -0.45 10.27 -0.15
CA LEU A 35 -0.66 10.49 -1.57
C LEU A 35 -0.21 11.90 -1.95
N MET A 36 0.05 12.08 -3.24
CA MET A 36 0.24 13.40 -3.83
C MET A 36 -1.05 14.21 -3.68
N ASP A 37 -0.93 15.48 -3.33
CA ASP A 37 -2.10 16.35 -3.15
C ASP A 37 -2.64 16.92 -4.48
N GLU A 38 -3.71 17.70 -4.40
CA GLU A 38 -4.36 18.35 -5.55
C GLU A 38 -3.43 19.32 -6.31
N LEU A 39 -2.41 19.84 -5.63
CA LEU A 39 -1.40 20.75 -6.18
C LEU A 39 -0.15 20.00 -6.68
N GLN A 40 -0.25 18.68 -6.78
CA GLN A 40 0.84 17.79 -7.17
C GLN A 40 2.06 17.85 -6.25
N GLN A 41 1.86 18.21 -4.98
CA GLN A 41 2.93 18.20 -3.98
C GLN A 41 3.11 16.80 -3.42
N GLU A 42 4.36 16.37 -3.33
CA GLU A 42 4.73 15.14 -2.65
C GLU A 42 4.86 15.38 -1.12
N PRO A 43 4.63 14.34 -0.30
CA PRO A 43 4.70 14.45 1.17
C PRO A 43 6.06 14.85 1.73
N TYR A 44 7.12 14.51 1.01
CA TYR A 44 8.50 14.82 1.35
C TYR A 44 9.24 15.25 0.09
N THR A 45 10.28 16.06 0.28
CA THR A 45 11.27 16.37 -0.73
C THR A 45 12.57 15.69 -0.38
N TRP A 46 13.25 15.14 -1.38
CA TRP A 46 14.61 14.64 -1.20
C TRP A 46 15.61 15.79 -1.26
N THR A 47 16.43 15.91 -0.23
CA THR A 47 17.58 16.82 -0.23
C THR A 47 18.86 16.04 -0.05
N MET A 48 19.93 16.53 -0.67
CA MET A 48 21.28 15.99 -0.50
C MET A 48 22.09 17.00 0.31
N VAL A 49 22.49 16.61 1.52
CA VAL A 49 23.41 17.37 2.36
C VAL A 49 24.60 16.47 2.64
N ASP A 50 25.81 16.94 2.34
CA ASP A 50 27.07 16.21 2.52
C ASP A 50 27.10 14.81 1.86
N GLY A 51 26.43 14.66 0.70
CA GLY A 51 26.38 13.39 -0.05
C GLY A 51 25.43 12.34 0.54
N VAL A 52 24.65 12.69 1.56
CA VAL A 52 23.62 11.84 2.16
C VAL A 52 22.24 12.31 1.71
N TYR A 53 21.48 11.41 1.08
CA TYR A 53 20.08 11.66 0.75
C TYR A 53 19.23 11.60 2.02
N SER A 54 18.57 12.71 2.35
CA SER A 54 17.67 12.83 3.49
C SER A 54 16.28 13.25 3.02
N GLN A 55 15.24 12.65 3.62
CA GLN A 55 13.87 13.07 3.41
C GLN A 55 13.56 14.26 4.31
N LEU A 56 13.08 15.36 3.72
CA LEU A 56 12.57 16.51 4.44
C LEU A 56 11.06 16.61 4.22
N ALA A 57 10.29 16.79 5.29
CA ALA A 57 8.85 16.97 5.19
C ALA A 57 8.51 18.20 4.34
N ASN A 58 7.63 18.05 3.36
CA ASN A 58 7.20 19.15 2.51
C ASN A 58 6.12 19.97 3.23
N THR A 59 6.40 21.24 3.53
CA THR A 59 5.43 22.13 4.20
C THR A 59 4.29 22.59 3.29
N LEU A 60 4.45 22.47 1.96
CA LEU A 60 3.44 22.85 0.98
C LEU A 60 2.44 21.72 0.73
N TRP A 61 2.75 20.50 1.16
CA TRP A 61 1.89 19.35 0.96
C TRP A 61 0.69 19.37 1.89
N ILE A 62 -0.51 19.27 1.30
CA ILE A 62 -1.75 19.13 2.04
C ILE A 62 -1.95 17.65 2.39
N PRO A 63 -2.09 17.27 3.68
CA PRO A 63 -2.16 15.87 4.10
C PRO A 63 -3.28 15.06 3.44
N THR A 64 -2.93 14.33 2.39
CA THR A 64 -3.82 13.52 1.56
C THR A 64 -3.36 12.07 1.65
N TYR A 65 -4.28 11.14 1.92
CA TYR A 65 -3.94 9.74 2.18
C TYR A 65 -4.88 8.77 1.46
N ASP A 66 -4.39 7.57 1.19
CA ASP A 66 -5.18 6.47 0.63
C ASP A 66 -5.89 5.70 1.75
N LEU A 67 -7.16 6.08 2.00
CA LEU A 67 -8.00 5.41 2.99
C LEU A 67 -8.37 3.98 2.57
N ASN A 68 -8.42 3.68 1.27
CA ASN A 68 -8.70 2.31 0.79
C ASN A 68 -7.52 1.39 1.10
N ALA A 69 -6.28 1.86 0.90
CA ALA A 69 -5.09 1.10 1.29
C ALA A 69 -5.06 0.84 2.81
N ALA A 70 -5.35 1.86 3.62
CA ALA A 70 -5.42 1.73 5.07
C ALA A 70 -6.53 0.76 5.51
N ALA A 71 -7.72 0.85 4.93
CA ALA A 71 -8.84 -0.05 5.23
C ALA A 71 -8.52 -1.51 4.88
N ALA A 72 -7.81 -1.73 3.76
CA ALA A 72 -7.40 -3.08 3.36
C ALA A 72 -6.46 -3.72 4.39
N ASP A 73 -5.48 -2.98 4.90
CA ASP A 73 -4.57 -3.48 5.96
C ASP A 73 -5.32 -3.83 7.24
N VAL A 74 -6.27 -3.00 7.67
CA VAL A 74 -7.08 -3.28 8.88
C VAL A 74 -7.95 -4.54 8.67
N TRP A 75 -8.57 -4.68 7.50
CA TRP A 75 -9.34 -5.90 7.17
C TRP A 75 -8.44 -7.14 7.09
N GLU A 76 -7.19 -7.00 6.66
CA GLU A 76 -6.21 -8.09 6.60
C GLU A 76 -5.78 -8.55 8.00
N GLU A 77 -5.58 -7.63 8.94
CA GLU A 77 -5.29 -7.98 10.35
C GLU A 77 -6.47 -8.71 11.01
N LYS A 78 -7.71 -8.25 10.74
CA LYS A 78 -8.93 -8.94 11.16
C LYS A 78 -9.03 -10.33 10.55
N LEU A 79 -8.73 -10.47 9.26
CA LEU A 79 -8.74 -11.75 8.56
C LEU A 79 -7.74 -12.73 9.20
N ALA A 80 -6.53 -12.26 9.52
CA ALA A 80 -5.52 -13.06 10.22
C ALA A 80 -5.98 -13.47 11.63
N SER A 81 -6.73 -12.62 12.32
CA SER A 81 -7.31 -12.96 13.62
C SER A 81 -8.41 -14.01 13.50
N LEU A 82 -9.26 -13.92 12.46
CA LEU A 82 -10.31 -14.89 12.18
C LEU A 82 -9.77 -16.24 11.70
N SER A 83 -8.70 -16.25 10.90
CA SER A 83 -8.11 -17.50 10.39
C SER A 83 -7.54 -18.39 11.50
N ALA A 84 -7.13 -17.80 12.61
CA ALA A 84 -6.63 -18.53 13.77
C ALA A 84 -7.75 -19.24 14.57
N VAL A 85 -9.01 -18.80 14.43
CA VAL A 85 -10.14 -19.25 15.26
C VAL A 85 -11.24 -19.94 14.44
N ALA A 86 -11.29 -19.72 13.11
CA ALA A 86 -12.34 -20.24 12.24
C ALA A 86 -12.34 -21.78 12.22
N ILE A 87 -13.23 -22.37 13.03
CA ILE A 87 -13.51 -23.79 13.08
C ILE A 87 -15.02 -23.92 12.91
N ASP A 88 -15.45 -24.60 11.85
CA ASP A 88 -16.86 -24.91 11.66
C ASP A 88 -17.26 -26.02 12.66
N PHE A 89 -18.22 -25.73 13.55
CA PHE A 89 -18.71 -26.68 14.54
C PHE A 89 -20.20 -26.98 14.30
N ASN A 90 -20.52 -28.26 14.24
CA ASN A 90 -21.90 -28.74 14.09
C ASN A 90 -22.29 -29.52 15.35
N ALA A 91 -23.27 -29.01 16.09
CA ALA A 91 -23.82 -29.68 17.26
C ALA A 91 -25.31 -29.40 17.42
N ASP A 92 -26.04 -30.44 17.81
CA ASP A 92 -27.44 -30.39 18.25
C ASP A 92 -28.39 -29.63 17.31
N GLY A 93 -28.26 -29.85 16.00
CA GLY A 93 -29.13 -29.27 14.97
C GLY A 93 -28.88 -27.78 14.66
N GLY A 94 -27.89 -27.16 15.31
CA GLY A 94 -27.42 -25.80 15.01
C GLY A 94 -26.14 -25.81 14.19
N ASN A 95 -26.10 -25.01 13.13
CA ASN A 95 -24.91 -24.84 12.29
C ASN A 95 -24.31 -23.44 12.54
N TYR A 96 -23.16 -23.37 13.20
CA TYR A 96 -22.39 -22.13 13.36
C TYR A 96 -21.23 -22.15 12.36
N SER A 97 -21.21 -21.17 11.44
CA SER A 97 -20.22 -21.09 10.35
C SER A 97 -19.41 -19.80 10.47
N ASP A 98 -18.36 -19.83 11.29
CA ASP A 98 -17.38 -18.73 11.41
C ASP A 98 -16.60 -18.52 10.10
N SER A 99 -16.60 -19.52 9.22
CA SER A 99 -16.14 -19.43 7.83
C SER A 99 -16.77 -18.29 7.03
N GLN A 100 -18.04 -17.92 7.30
CA GLN A 100 -18.71 -16.80 6.61
C GLN A 100 -18.06 -15.44 6.95
N ALA A 101 -17.64 -15.25 8.20
CA ALA A 101 -16.98 -14.03 8.64
C ALA A 101 -15.59 -13.91 8.01
N PHE A 102 -14.86 -15.03 7.92
CA PHE A 102 -13.58 -15.10 7.22
C PHE A 102 -13.72 -14.75 5.73
N GLU A 103 -14.66 -15.37 5.02
CA GLU A 103 -14.90 -15.06 3.60
C GLU A 103 -15.30 -13.59 3.38
N HIS A 104 -16.11 -13.03 4.28
CA HIS A 104 -16.52 -11.64 4.19
C HIS A 104 -15.32 -10.69 4.37
N ALA A 105 -14.48 -10.95 5.37
CA ALA A 105 -13.25 -10.19 5.58
C ALA A 105 -12.30 -10.29 4.36
N GLU A 106 -12.14 -11.49 3.78
CA GLU A 106 -11.32 -11.69 2.59
C GLU A 106 -11.85 -10.91 1.38
N LYS A 107 -13.19 -10.90 1.17
CA LYS A 107 -13.85 -10.11 0.12
C LYS A 107 -13.62 -8.60 0.33
N MET A 108 -13.65 -8.13 1.58
CA MET A 108 -13.37 -6.73 1.91
C MET A 108 -11.91 -6.36 1.64
N VAL A 109 -10.94 -7.20 2.02
CA VAL A 109 -9.52 -7.00 1.68
C VAL A 109 -9.36 -6.84 0.17
N LYS A 110 -9.89 -7.77 -0.63
CA LYS A 110 -9.81 -7.73 -2.10
C LYS A 110 -10.44 -6.45 -2.67
N ARG A 111 -11.62 -6.07 -2.17
CA ARG A 111 -12.33 -4.85 -2.59
C ARG A 111 -11.50 -3.59 -2.37
N PHE A 112 -10.95 -3.41 -1.16
CA PHE A 112 -10.21 -2.20 -0.83
C PHE A 112 -8.82 -2.19 -1.46
N ARG A 113 -8.14 -3.34 -1.58
CA ARG A 113 -6.89 -3.47 -2.35
C ARG A 113 -7.08 -3.12 -3.82
N GLY A 114 -8.22 -3.48 -4.43
CA GLY A 114 -8.52 -3.12 -5.82
C GLY A 114 -8.88 -1.65 -6.05
N ARG A 115 -9.25 -0.92 -4.99
CA ARG A 115 -9.64 0.51 -5.04
C ARG A 115 -8.54 1.46 -4.58
N ARG A 116 -7.41 0.93 -4.11
CA ARG A 116 -6.26 1.74 -3.70
C ARG A 116 -5.66 2.45 -4.91
N CYS A 117 -5.03 3.59 -4.68
CA CYS A 117 -4.33 4.33 -5.71
C CYS A 117 -3.22 3.46 -6.30
N ALA A 118 -3.19 3.34 -7.64
CA ALA A 118 -2.17 2.58 -8.34
C ALA A 118 -0.81 3.25 -8.15
N LYS A 119 0.21 2.47 -7.81
CA LYS A 119 1.60 2.94 -7.75
C LYS A 119 2.36 2.36 -8.94
N ASN A 120 3.22 3.18 -9.54
CA ASN A 120 4.13 2.72 -10.57
C ASN A 120 5.23 1.87 -9.93
N VAL A 121 5.46 0.68 -10.47
CA VAL A 121 6.59 -0.18 -10.11
C VAL A 121 7.58 -0.12 -11.26
N ALA A 122 8.76 0.46 -11.01
CA ALA A 122 9.85 0.43 -11.97
C ALA A 122 10.50 -0.95 -11.95
N VAL A 123 10.25 -1.75 -12.98
CA VAL A 123 10.91 -3.04 -13.17
C VAL A 123 12.23 -2.81 -13.90
N ILE A 124 13.35 -3.01 -13.21
CA ILE A 124 14.69 -2.90 -13.80
C ILE A 124 15.11 -4.30 -14.26
N LYS A 125 15.38 -4.47 -15.56
CA LYS A 125 15.90 -5.71 -16.13
C LYS A 125 17.36 -5.95 -15.70
N TRP A 126 17.67 -7.17 -15.28
CA TRP A 126 19.03 -7.66 -14.99
C TRP A 126 19.25 -9.02 -15.68
N PRO A 127 20.43 -9.36 -16.25
CA PRO A 127 21.67 -8.57 -16.32
C PRO A 127 21.58 -7.36 -17.24
N LYS A 128 22.34 -6.31 -16.88
CA LYS A 128 22.46 -5.07 -17.67
C LYS A 128 22.93 -5.44 -19.08
N GLU A 129 22.22 -5.00 -20.11
CA GLU A 129 22.62 -5.26 -21.49
C GLU A 129 24.00 -4.64 -21.72
N SER A 130 24.98 -5.48 -22.02
CA SER A 130 26.30 -5.04 -22.48
C SER A 130 26.22 -4.87 -23.99
N ILE A 131 26.21 -3.63 -24.47
CA ILE A 131 26.44 -3.36 -25.90
C ILE A 131 27.92 -3.66 -26.17
N ALA A 132 28.19 -4.79 -26.83
CA ALA A 132 29.49 -5.01 -27.45
C ALA A 132 29.56 -4.09 -28.67
N LEU A 133 30.34 -3.01 -28.58
CA LEU A 133 30.66 -2.17 -29.72
C LEU A 133 31.55 -3.00 -30.66
N THR A 134 30.97 -3.55 -31.72
CA THR A 134 31.75 -4.17 -32.80
C THR A 134 32.41 -3.05 -33.59
N THR A 135 33.70 -2.79 -33.32
CA THR A 135 34.55 -1.97 -34.18
C THR A 135 34.62 -2.66 -35.54
N GLN A 136 33.95 -2.10 -36.54
CA GLN A 136 34.06 -2.56 -37.92
C GLN A 136 35.29 -1.86 -38.53
N ASP A 137 36.44 -2.54 -38.49
CA ASP A 137 37.66 -2.09 -39.16
C ASP A 137 37.43 -2.09 -40.68
N ASN A 138 37.11 -0.92 -41.24
CA ASN A 138 37.04 -0.70 -42.67
C ASN A 138 38.46 -0.76 -43.26
N HIS A 139 38.87 -1.94 -43.73
CA HIS A 139 40.07 -2.11 -44.55
C HIS A 139 39.80 -1.51 -45.93
N VAL A 140 40.37 -0.34 -46.23
CA VAL A 140 40.32 0.28 -47.56
C VAL A 140 41.52 -0.27 -48.35
N GLU A 141 41.27 -1.19 -49.29
CA GLU A 141 42.29 -1.62 -50.25
C GLU A 141 42.54 -0.49 -51.26
N PHE A 142 43.76 0.07 -51.23
CA PHE A 142 44.27 0.90 -52.31
C PHE A 142 44.83 -0.03 -53.39
N LEU A 143 44.18 -0.04 -54.56
CA LEU A 143 44.71 -0.65 -55.78
C LEU A 143 45.71 0.34 -56.40
N ASP A 144 46.97 -0.08 -56.53
CA ASP A 144 48.00 0.59 -57.36
C ASP A 144 47.76 0.38 -58.86
#